data_AF-A0A953D285-F1
#
_entry.id   AF-A0A953D285-F1
#
_cell.length_a   1.000
_cell.length_b   1.000
_cell.length_c   1.000
_cell.angle_alpha   90.00
_cell.angle_beta   90.00
_cell.angle_gamma   90.00
#
_symmetry.space_group_name_H-M   'P 1'
#
loop_
_entity.id
_entity.type
_entity.pdbx_description
1 polymer ?
#
loop_
_entity_poly.entity_id
_entity_poly.type
_entity_poly.pdbx_seq_one_letter_code
_entity_poly.pdbx_strand_id
1 'polypeptide(L)' 'MAEHASFLPGLSPVRGKPVCVAFDGGRLTSDAGVLVLAEIERRLGLAERLARCLADPRSPERVRHTLAELIRFRVLLIA' A
#
# COMPACT_ATOMS: atom_id res chain seq x y z
N MET A 1 2.94 25.89 -20.12
CA MET A 1 3.03 25.93 -18.64
C MET A 1 3.89 24.78 -18.13
N ALA A 2 5.19 24.81 -18.41
CA ALA A 2 6.17 23.82 -17.91
C ALA A 2 7.28 24.57 -17.17
N GLU A 3 6.90 25.39 -16.18
CA GLU A 3 7.75 26.44 -15.60
C GLU A 3 8.43 26.06 -14.27
N HIS A 4 8.21 24.84 -13.76
CA HIS A 4 8.68 24.45 -12.42
C HIS A 4 9.46 23.13 -12.34
N ALA A 5 9.85 22.54 -13.49
CA ALA A 5 10.70 21.37 -13.50
C ALA A 5 12.18 21.79 -13.36
N SER A 6 12.75 21.60 -12.17
CA SER A 6 14.15 21.89 -11.89
C SER A 6 15.02 20.66 -12.15
N PHE A 7 16.17 20.87 -12.80
CA PHE A 7 17.20 19.85 -12.93
C PHE A 7 17.78 19.49 -11.55
N LEU A 8 18.03 18.19 -11.30
CA LEU A 8 18.68 17.71 -10.08
C LEU A 8 20.18 17.45 -10.33
N PRO A 9 21.07 18.44 -10.08
CA PRO A 9 22.51 18.21 -10.15
C PRO A 9 22.92 17.20 -9.07
N GLY A 10 23.61 16.12 -9.47
CA GLY A 10 24.09 15.07 -8.58
C GLY A 10 23.46 13.69 -8.80
N LEU A 11 22.41 13.59 -9.61
CA LEU A 11 21.87 12.29 -10.07
C LEU A 11 22.45 11.90 -11.43
N SER A 12 22.78 10.61 -11.59
CA SER A 12 23.21 10.07 -12.88
C SER A 12 22.05 10.09 -13.89
N PRO A 13 22.30 10.41 -15.18
CA PRO A 13 21.27 10.35 -16.21
C PRO A 13 20.69 8.95 -16.40
N VAL A 14 19.38 8.85 -16.63
CA VAL A 14 18.71 7.57 -16.93
C VAL A 14 18.59 7.41 -18.44
N ARG A 15 19.31 6.45 -19.02
CA ARG A 15 19.39 6.24 -20.49
C ARG A 15 19.75 7.53 -21.25
N GLY A 16 20.67 8.33 -20.70
CA GLY A 16 21.13 9.59 -21.31
C GLY A 16 20.17 10.78 -21.12
N LYS A 17 19.07 10.62 -20.37
CA LYS A 17 18.14 11.71 -20.06
C LYS A 17 18.43 12.30 -18.68
N PRO A 18 18.53 13.64 -18.54
CA PRO A 18 18.69 14.28 -17.24
C PRO A 18 17.47 14.02 -16.35
N VAL A 19 17.69 13.88 -15.04
CA VAL A 19 16.61 13.76 -14.06
C VAL A 19 16.14 15.16 -13.68
N CYS A 20 14.87 15.45 -13.93
CA CYS A 20 14.21 16.70 -13.55
C CYS A 20 13.08 16.38 -12.56
N VAL A 21 12.86 17.27 -11.59
CA VAL A 21 11.75 17.17 -10.64
C VAL A 21 10.86 18.40 -10.78
N ALA A 22 9.55 18.16 -10.85
CA ALA A 22 8.52 19.17 -10.68
C ALA A 22 7.79 18.91 -9.36
N PHE A 23 7.49 20.00 -8.63
CA PHE A 23 6.70 19.95 -7.39
C PHE A 23 5.27 20.46 -7.63
N ASP A 24 4.72 20.16 -8.79
CA ASP A 24 3.38 20.58 -9.26
C ASP A 24 2.31 19.50 -9.06
N GLY A 25 2.68 18.33 -8.51
CA GLY A 25 1.77 17.19 -8.30
C GLY A 25 0.61 17.43 -7.32
N GLY A 26 0.53 18.60 -6.69
CA GLY A 26 -0.55 18.97 -5.78
C GLY A 26 -0.51 18.18 -4.45
N ARG A 27 -1.68 17.90 -3.88
CA ARG A 27 -1.80 17.11 -2.64
C ARG A 27 -1.71 15.62 -2.96
N LEU A 28 -0.50 15.09 -2.92
CA LEU A 28 -0.22 13.67 -3.09
C LEU A 28 -0.22 12.96 -1.73
N THR A 29 -0.67 11.71 -1.74
CA THR A 29 -0.48 10.77 -0.62
C THR A 29 -0.08 9.42 -1.18
N SER A 30 0.89 8.78 -0.52
CA SER A 30 1.26 7.40 -0.82
C SER A 30 0.20 6.42 -0.35
N ASP A 31 -0.61 6.82 0.64
CA ASP A 31 -1.57 5.96 1.34
C ASP A 31 -2.87 5.70 0.54
N ALA A 32 -3.02 6.33 -0.63
CA ALA A 32 -4.24 6.19 -1.43
C ALA A 32 -4.50 4.73 -1.86
N GLY A 33 -3.46 3.90 -1.93
CA GLY A 33 -3.56 2.49 -2.28
C GLY A 33 -4.41 1.68 -1.28
N VAL A 34 -4.47 2.10 -0.01
CA VAL A 34 -5.31 1.44 1.01
C VAL A 34 -6.78 1.40 0.63
N LEU A 35 -7.28 2.43 -0.07
CA LEU A 35 -8.68 2.50 -0.51
C LEU A 35 -9.00 1.43 -1.55
N VAL A 36 -8.07 1.22 -2.50
CA VAL A 36 -8.21 0.21 -3.54
C VAL A 36 -8.12 -1.19 -2.92
N LEU A 37 -7.16 -1.43 -2.04
CA LEU A 37 -7.02 -2.70 -1.34
C LEU A 37 -8.24 -3.02 -0.46
N ALA A 38 -8.79 -2.01 0.22
CA ALA A 38 -10.01 -2.17 1.02
C ALA A 38 -11.21 -2.59 0.16
N GLU A 39 -11.39 -2.00 -1.02
CA GLU A 39 -12.47 -2.38 -1.92
C GLU A 39 -12.27 -3.78 -2.53
N ILE A 40 -11.02 -4.15 -2.87
CA ILE A 40 -10.69 -5.51 -3.32
C ILE A 40 -11.01 -6.53 -2.22
N GLU A 41 -10.57 -6.28 -0.99
CA GLU A 41 -10.85 -7.13 0.16
C GLU A 41 -12.36 -7.27 0.39
N ARG A 42 -13.12 -6.18 0.34
CA ARG A 42 -14.59 -6.20 0.50
C ARG A 42 -15.28 -7.05 -0.56
N ARG A 43 -14.78 -7.04 -1.80
CA ARG A 43 -15.37 -7.82 -2.92
C ARG A 43 -14.99 -9.29 -2.90
N LEU A 44 -13.74 -9.60 -2.55
CA LEU A 44 -13.18 -10.93 -2.70
C LEU A 44 -13.12 -11.73 -1.39
N GLY A 45 -13.21 -11.05 -0.23
CA GLY A 45 -13.09 -11.65 1.10
C GLY A 45 -11.77 -12.41 1.27
N LEU A 46 -10.65 -11.82 0.87
CA LEU A 46 -9.36 -12.51 0.84
C LEU A 46 -8.93 -12.88 2.25
N ALA A 47 -9.15 -12.02 3.23
CA ALA A 47 -8.74 -12.28 4.61
C ALA A 47 -9.45 -13.52 5.19
N GLU A 48 -10.77 -13.65 5.02
CA GLU A 48 -11.50 -14.85 5.45
C GLU A 48 -11.07 -16.10 4.67
N ARG A 49 -10.83 -15.96 3.35
CA ARG A 49 -10.35 -17.08 2.53
C ARG A 49 -9.01 -17.59 3.00
N LEU A 50 -8.09 -16.70 3.33
CA LEU A 50 -6.76 -17.03 3.84
C LEU A 50 -6.83 -17.60 5.26
N ALA A 51 -7.64 -17.00 6.14
CA ALA A 51 -7.82 -17.47 7.52
C ALA A 51 -8.31 -18.92 7.58
N ARG A 52 -9.21 -19.33 6.66
CA ARG A 52 -9.67 -20.73 6.57
C ARG A 52 -8.59 -21.73 6.19
N CYS A 53 -7.51 -21.28 5.57
CA CYS A 53 -6.39 -22.13 5.15
C CYS A 53 -5.29 -22.24 6.21
N LEU A 54 -5.41 -21.53 7.33
CA LEU A 54 -4.39 -21.44 8.36
C LEU A 54 -4.91 -22.01 9.68
N ALA A 55 -4.09 -22.84 10.32
CA ALA A 55 -4.34 -23.25 11.69
C ALA A 55 -4.07 -22.07 12.63
N ASP A 56 -5.03 -21.77 13.51
CA ASP A 56 -4.86 -20.77 14.55
C ASP A 56 -4.53 -21.46 15.88
N PRO A 57 -3.24 -21.50 16.31
CA PRO A 57 -2.84 -22.20 17.52
C PRO A 57 -3.13 -21.40 18.80
N ARG A 58 -3.70 -20.20 18.68
CA ARG A 58 -3.99 -19.34 19.82
C ARG A 58 -5.16 -19.90 20.62
N SER A 59 -5.09 -19.80 21.94
CA SER A 59 -6.19 -20.19 22.81
C SER A 59 -7.42 -19.31 22.56
N PRO A 60 -8.58 -19.86 22.17
CA PRO A 60 -9.74 -19.07 21.74
C PRO A 60 -10.23 -18.03 22.75
N GLU A 61 -10.12 -18.34 24.04
CA GLU A 61 -10.52 -17.46 25.15
C GLU A 61 -9.65 -16.20 25.29
N ARG A 62 -8.49 -16.18 24.60
CA ARG A 62 -7.54 -15.06 24.57
C ARG A 62 -7.59 -14.30 23.24
N VAL A 63 -8.42 -14.71 22.29
CA VAL A 63 -8.52 -14.10 20.96
C VAL A 63 -9.45 -12.89 21.01
N ARG A 64 -8.85 -11.69 20.97
CA ARG A 64 -9.59 -10.42 20.78
C ARG A 64 -9.88 -10.11 19.32
N HIS A 65 -8.96 -10.48 18.44
CA HIS A 65 -9.06 -10.28 16.99
C HIS A 65 -8.85 -11.62 16.28
N THR A 66 -9.83 -11.98 15.47
CA THR A 66 -9.84 -13.17 14.62
C THR A 66 -8.63 -13.17 13.69
N LEU A 67 -8.25 -14.36 13.23
CA LEU A 67 -7.15 -14.48 12.28
C LEU A 67 -7.43 -13.69 10.98
N ALA A 68 -8.69 -13.64 10.53
CA ALA A 68 -9.09 -12.83 9.39
C ALA A 68 -8.90 -11.33 9.62
N GLU A 69 -9.26 -10.79 10.78
CA GLU A 69 -9.02 -9.38 11.10
C GLU A 69 -7.53 -9.03 11.10
N LEU A 70 -6.69 -9.92 11.65
CA LEU A 70 -5.24 -9.72 11.66
C LEU A 70 -4.65 -9.74 10.23
N ILE A 71 -5.11 -10.69 9.39
CA ILE A 71 -4.69 -10.77 7.99
C ILE A 71 -5.12 -9.52 7.23
N ARG A 72 -6.39 -9.11 7.37
CA ARG A 72 -6.93 -7.91 6.72
C ARG A 72 -6.13 -6.67 7.08
N PHE A 73 -5.89 -6.46 8.38
CA PHE A 73 -5.08 -5.35 8.86
C PHE A 73 -3.68 -5.36 8.21
N ARG A 74 -3.04 -6.53 8.16
CA ARG A 74 -1.70 -6.64 7.58
C ARG A 74 -1.67 -6.40 6.07
N VAL A 75 -2.68 -6.87 5.34
CA VAL A 75 -2.80 -6.64 3.89
C VAL A 75 -3.01 -5.16 3.59
N LEU A 76 -3.87 -4.47 4.35
CA LEU A 76 -4.11 -3.05 4.13
C LEU A 76 -2.90 -2.17 4.43
N LEU A 77 -2.00 -2.60 5.33
CA LEU A 77 -0.76 -1.87 5.67
C LEU A 77 0.36 -1.93 4.61
N ILE A 78 0.16 -2.62 3.48
CA ILE A 78 1.17 -2.64 2.41
C ILE A 78 1.08 -1.43 1.48
N ALA A 79 0.05 -0.60 1.65
CA ALA A 79 -0.28 0.52 0.79
C ALA A 79 -0.65 1.75 1.60
#